data_AF-A0A7Y5G0K2-F1
#
_entry.id   AF-A0A7Y5G0K2-F1
#
_cell.length_a   1.000
_cell.length_b   1.000
_cell.length_c   1.000
_cell.angle_alpha   90.00
_cell.angle_beta   90.00
_cell.angle_gamma   90.00
#
_symmetry.space_group_name_H-M   'P 1'
#
loop_
_entity.id
_entity.type
_entity.pdbx_description
1 polymer ?
#
loop_
_entity_poly.entity_id
_entity_poly.type
_entity_poly.pdbx_seq_one_letter_code
_entity_poly.pdbx_strand_id
1 'polypeptide(L)'
;MQDIKRWFVWLIVILPLHLAEQFLTGLDELYELRGQLDVFYGWFANTDYVTVTFVGIVVMLVFLLVYGTLIGGRPRLIALSFFAVSGCAEIHHLLKTVLHGAYFPGAVTAIPFAAIGLQLMRTIVREFRKASATCAPALEQAYQQA
;
A
#
# COMPACT_ATOMS: atom_id res chain seq x y z
N MET A 1 3.26 6.08 -17.30
CA MET A 1 1.85 5.84 -16.91
C MET A 1 1.27 4.46 -17.28
N GLN A 2 1.44 3.93 -18.51
CA GLN A 2 0.89 2.60 -18.87
C GLN A 2 1.44 1.46 -17.97
N ASP A 3 2.72 1.48 -17.65
CA ASP A 3 3.33 0.52 -16.73
C ASP A 3 2.70 0.52 -15.34
N ILE A 4 2.38 1.71 -14.80
CA ILE A 4 1.70 1.85 -13.51
C ILE A 4 0.34 1.16 -13.57
N LYS A 5 -0.45 1.44 -14.61
CA LYS A 5 -1.76 0.80 -14.81
C LYS A 5 -1.64 -0.72 -14.86
N ARG A 6 -0.67 -1.23 -15.62
CA ARG A 6 -0.41 -2.68 -15.73
C ARG A 6 -0.13 -3.32 -14.38
N TRP A 7 0.80 -2.77 -13.60
CA TRP A 7 1.13 -3.34 -12.29
C TRP A 7 0.00 -3.17 -11.28
N PHE A 8 -0.75 -2.07 -11.35
CA PHE A 8 -1.91 -1.85 -10.49
C PHE A 8 -3.04 -2.86 -10.78
N VAL A 9 -3.29 -3.19 -12.06
CA VAL A 9 -4.25 -4.24 -12.44
C VAL A 9 -3.83 -5.59 -11.87
N TRP A 10 -2.55 -5.94 -11.94
CA TRP A 10 -2.05 -7.16 -11.32
C TRP A 10 -2.24 -7.18 -9.80
N LEU A 11 -2.09 -6.03 -9.13
CA LEU A 11 -2.40 -5.86 -7.71
C LEU A 11 -3.90 -6.14 -7.41
N ILE A 12 -4.81 -5.65 -8.25
CA ILE A 12 -6.25 -5.93 -8.15
C ILE A 12 -6.54 -7.43 -8.32
N VAL A 13 -5.83 -8.12 -9.20
CA VAL A 13 -6.03 -9.55 -9.46
C VAL A 13 -5.45 -10.42 -8.34
N ILE A 14 -4.27 -10.08 -7.82
CA ILE A 14 -3.60 -10.91 -6.81
C ILE A 14 -4.27 -10.78 -5.43
N LEU A 15 -4.92 -9.66 -5.13
CA LEU A 15 -5.58 -9.44 -3.83
C LEU A 15 -6.68 -10.47 -3.53
N PRO A 16 -7.67 -10.73 -4.40
CA PRO A 16 -8.64 -11.80 -4.19
C PRO A 16 -8.00 -13.19 -4.04
N LEU A 17 -6.92 -13.47 -4.77
CA LEU A 17 -6.21 -14.74 -4.65
C LEU A 17 -5.51 -14.88 -3.28
N HIS A 18 -4.93 -13.78 -2.80
CA HIS A 18 -4.32 -13.71 -1.48
C HIS A 18 -5.35 -13.93 -0.37
N LEU A 19 -6.49 -13.23 -0.45
CA LEU A 19 -7.60 -13.44 0.48
C LEU A 19 -8.13 -14.89 0.43
N ALA A 20 -8.24 -15.48 -0.77
CA ALA A 20 -8.66 -16.87 -0.92
C ALA A 20 -7.67 -17.84 -0.26
N GLU A 21 -6.36 -17.65 -0.42
CA GLU A 21 -5.34 -18.44 0.27
C GLU A 21 -5.50 -18.33 1.79
N GLN A 22 -5.68 -17.13 2.33
CA GLN A 22 -5.89 -16.92 3.76
C GLN A 22 -7.18 -17.61 4.24
N PHE A 23 -8.31 -17.45 3.54
CA PHE A 23 -9.54 -18.14 3.92
C PHE A 23 -9.43 -19.67 3.90
N LEU A 24 -8.61 -20.23 3.00
CA LEU A 24 -8.42 -21.67 2.90
C LEU A 24 -7.41 -22.23 3.90
N THR A 25 -6.43 -21.43 4.31
CA THR A 25 -5.26 -21.93 5.04
C THR A 25 -5.11 -21.39 6.47
N GLY A 26 -5.87 -20.35 6.83
CA GLY A 26 -5.92 -19.81 8.19
C GLY A 26 -6.01 -18.29 8.21
N LEU A 27 -6.57 -17.76 9.31
CA LEU A 27 -6.72 -16.31 9.54
C LEU A 27 -5.84 -15.85 10.70
N ASP A 28 -4.65 -16.42 10.86
CA ASP A 28 -3.70 -16.09 11.94
C ASP A 28 -3.42 -14.59 12.04
N GLU A 29 -3.35 -13.90 10.90
CA GLU A 29 -3.17 -12.45 10.84
C GLU A 29 -4.32 -11.67 11.51
N LEU A 30 -5.56 -12.16 11.46
CA LEU A 30 -6.69 -11.52 12.15
C LEU A 30 -6.48 -11.48 13.66
N TYR A 31 -5.93 -12.55 14.24
CA TYR A 31 -5.67 -12.63 15.67
C TYR A 31 -4.52 -11.72 16.08
N GLU A 32 -3.48 -11.63 15.25
CA GLU A 32 -2.39 -10.67 15.46
C GLU A 32 -2.88 -9.23 15.39
N LEU A 33 -3.69 -8.88 14.38
CA LEU A 33 -4.26 -7.54 14.24
C LEU A 33 -5.13 -7.18 15.45
N ARG A 34 -5.92 -8.13 15.96
CA ARG A 34 -6.67 -7.93 17.21
C ARG A 34 -5.74 -7.63 18.39
N GLY A 35 -4.69 -8.42 18.57
CA GLY A 35 -3.70 -8.19 19.63
C GLY A 35 -2.99 -6.84 19.51
N GLN A 36 -2.71 -6.37 18.29
CA GLN A 36 -2.16 -5.03 18.06
C GLN A 36 -3.18 -3.93 18.39
N LEU A 37 -4.47 -4.16 18.11
CA LEU A 37 -5.54 -3.23 18.41
C LEU A 37 -5.87 -3.13 19.91
N ASP A 38 -5.62 -4.19 20.69
CA ASP A 38 -5.89 -4.23 22.14
C ASP A 38 -5.19 -3.09 22.91
N VAL A 39 -4.01 -2.67 22.46
CA VAL A 39 -3.29 -1.51 23.03
C VAL A 39 -4.13 -0.24 22.93
N PHE A 40 -4.80 -0.03 21.80
CA PHE A 40 -5.64 1.15 21.57
C PHE A 40 -6.98 1.04 22.29
N TYR A 41 -7.53 -0.16 22.42
CA TYR A 41 -8.73 -0.39 23.23
C TYR A 41 -8.52 0.00 24.70
N GLY A 42 -7.31 -0.19 25.23
CA GLY A 42 -6.95 0.25 26.58
C GLY A 42 -6.87 1.78 26.77
N TRP A 43 -6.80 2.57 25.70
CA TRP A 43 -6.71 4.04 25.78
C TRP A 43 -8.05 4.74 25.94
N PHE A 44 -9.17 4.04 25.71
CA PHE A 44 -10.50 4.62 25.71
C PHE A 44 -11.38 3.95 26.76
N ALA A 45 -12.18 4.73 27.46
CA ALA A 45 -13.17 4.21 28.41
C ALA A 45 -14.32 3.46 27.72
N ASN A 46 -14.55 3.74 26.42
CA ASN A 46 -15.52 3.04 25.59
C ASN A 46 -14.83 2.53 24.31
N THR A 47 -14.85 1.22 24.10
CA THR A 47 -14.24 0.53 22.96
C THR A 47 -14.93 0.85 21.63
N ASP A 48 -16.20 1.26 21.64
CA ASP A 48 -16.92 1.69 20.43
C ASP A 48 -16.27 2.92 19.80
N TYR A 49 -15.75 3.85 20.61
CA TYR A 49 -15.06 5.03 20.12
C TYR A 49 -13.79 4.68 19.36
N VAL A 50 -13.07 3.64 19.81
CA VAL A 50 -11.85 3.16 19.12
C VAL A 50 -12.22 2.68 17.73
N THR A 51 -13.23 1.81 17.63
CA THR A 51 -13.70 1.27 16.35
C THR A 51 -14.12 2.40 15.41
N VAL A 52 -14.93 3.36 15.89
CA VAL A 52 -15.38 4.50 15.09
C VAL A 52 -14.20 5.38 14.65
N THR A 53 -13.24 5.63 15.53
CA THR A 53 -12.03 6.41 15.19
C THR A 53 -11.20 5.71 14.12
N PHE A 54 -10.94 4.41 14.23
CA PHE A 54 -10.18 3.66 13.22
C PHE A 54 -10.90 3.63 11.87
N VAL A 55 -12.22 3.38 11.86
CA VAL A 55 -13.02 3.47 10.63
C VAL A 55 -12.93 4.87 10.02
N GLY A 56 -13.04 5.93 10.84
CA GLY A 56 -12.89 7.30 10.41
C GLY A 56 -11.52 7.60 9.78
N ILE A 57 -10.44 7.12 10.39
CA ILE A 57 -9.07 7.25 9.85
C ILE A 57 -8.93 6.53 8.52
N VAL A 58 -9.44 5.30 8.40
CA VAL A 58 -9.39 4.52 7.16
C VAL A 58 -10.19 5.21 6.05
N VAL A 59 -11.41 5.68 6.35
CA VAL A 59 -12.24 6.41 5.37
C VAL A 59 -11.54 7.69 4.92
N MET A 60 -10.96 8.45 5.85
CA MET A 60 -10.21 9.66 5.53
C MET A 60 -8.99 9.35 4.65
N LEU A 61 -8.24 8.29 4.97
CA LEU A 61 -7.12 7.83 4.17
C LEU A 61 -7.58 7.47 2.74
N VAL A 62 -8.68 6.73 2.59
CA VAL A 62 -9.24 6.39 1.28
C VAL A 62 -9.60 7.65 0.50
N PHE A 63 -10.27 8.63 1.12
CA PHE A 63 -10.58 9.90 0.45
C PHE A 63 -9.33 10.67 0.03
N LEU A 64 -8.29 10.72 0.87
CA LEU A 64 -7.02 11.36 0.50
C LEU A 64 -6.33 10.65 -0.67
N LEU A 65 -6.34 9.32 -0.70
CA LEU A 65 -5.78 8.53 -1.80
C LEU A 65 -6.56 8.79 -3.10
N VAL A 66 -7.89 8.74 -3.06
CA VAL A 66 -8.75 9.03 -4.21
C VAL A 66 -8.52 10.47 -4.70
N TYR A 67 -8.55 11.45 -3.81
CA TYR A 67 -8.29 12.85 -4.15
C TYR A 67 -6.92 13.03 -4.81
N GLY A 68 -5.88 12.41 -4.26
CA GLY A 68 -4.54 12.41 -4.84
C GLY A 68 -4.53 11.85 -6.27
N THR A 69 -5.27 10.76 -6.54
CA THR A 69 -5.38 10.21 -7.90
C THR A 69 -6.13 11.11 -8.88
N LEU A 70 -7.13 11.87 -8.41
CA LEU A 70 -7.96 12.75 -9.23
C LEU A 70 -7.22 14.02 -9.67
N ILE A 71 -6.43 14.65 -8.78
CA ILE A 71 -5.65 15.85 -9.12
C ILE A 71 -4.58 15.54 -10.17
N GLY A 72 -4.05 14.32 -10.18
CA GLY A 72 -2.94 13.95 -11.06
C GLY A 72 -1.59 14.42 -10.53
N GLY A 73 -0.63 14.65 -11.44
CA GLY A 73 0.71 15.13 -11.09
C GLY A 73 1.46 14.24 -10.07
N ARG A 74 2.17 14.90 -9.13
CA ARG A 74 2.89 14.26 -8.02
C ARG A 74 1.95 13.67 -6.95
N PRO A 75 0.86 14.32 -6.50
CA PRO A 75 -0.07 13.74 -5.53
C PRO A 75 -0.59 12.35 -5.94
N ARG A 76 -0.89 12.15 -7.23
CA ARG A 76 -1.27 10.84 -7.76
C ARG A 76 -0.20 9.79 -7.55
N LEU A 77 1.07 10.13 -7.76
CA LEU A 77 2.16 9.20 -7.55
C LEU A 77 2.35 8.88 -6.06
N ILE A 78 2.14 9.86 -5.16
CA ILE A 78 2.15 9.64 -3.70
C ILE A 78 1.02 8.67 -3.31
N ALA A 79 -0.20 8.90 -3.80
CA ALA A 79 -1.34 8.02 -3.53
C ALA A 79 -1.08 6.59 -4.02
N LEU A 80 -0.49 6.43 -5.21
CA LEU A 80 -0.14 5.12 -5.74
C LEU A 80 1.00 4.44 -4.97
N SER A 81 1.90 5.20 -4.34
CA SER A 81 2.96 4.64 -3.50
C SER A 81 2.40 3.88 -2.30
N PHE A 82 1.25 4.28 -1.75
CA PHE A 82 0.59 3.54 -0.67
C PHE A 82 0.37 2.07 -1.06
N PHE A 83 -0.27 1.84 -2.20
CA PHE A 83 -0.53 0.49 -2.71
C PHE A 83 0.76 -0.27 -3.06
N ALA A 84 1.79 0.42 -3.55
CA ALA A 84 3.07 -0.20 -3.83
C ALA A 84 3.80 -0.66 -2.55
N VAL A 85 3.75 0.16 -1.49
CA VAL A 85 4.31 -0.18 -0.17
C VAL A 85 3.53 -1.33 0.46
N SER A 86 2.20 -1.27 0.49
CA SER A 86 1.36 -2.38 0.95
C SER A 86 1.70 -3.65 0.17
N GLY A 87 1.84 -3.52 -1.15
CA GLY A 87 2.36 -4.54 -2.05
C GLY A 87 3.63 -5.25 -1.53
N CYS A 88 4.66 -4.46 -1.25
CA CYS A 88 5.92 -4.97 -0.73
C CYS A 88 5.81 -5.53 0.69
N ALA A 89 4.94 -4.96 1.52
CA ALA A 89 4.79 -5.32 2.93
C ALA A 89 4.27 -6.75 3.11
N GLU A 90 3.58 -7.32 2.11
CA GLU A 90 3.15 -8.73 2.12
C GLU A 90 4.29 -9.73 2.27
N ILE A 91 5.55 -9.32 2.03
CA ILE A 91 6.73 -10.14 2.34
C ILE A 91 6.76 -10.61 3.80
N HIS A 92 6.03 -9.95 4.70
CA HIS A 92 5.92 -10.35 6.10
C HIS A 92 5.36 -11.77 6.26
N HIS A 93 4.48 -12.27 5.38
CA HIS A 93 4.01 -13.67 5.42
C HIS A 93 5.14 -14.67 5.15
N LEU A 94 6.05 -14.32 4.23
CA LEU A 94 7.25 -15.13 3.97
C LEU A 94 8.21 -15.11 5.15
N LEU A 95 8.43 -13.94 5.74
CA LEU A 95 9.27 -13.80 6.93
C LEU A 95 8.71 -14.64 8.08
N LYS A 96 7.39 -14.56 8.34
CA LYS A 96 6.73 -15.39 9.35
C LYS A 96 6.87 -16.88 9.06
N THR A 97 6.70 -17.29 7.80
CA THR A 97 6.87 -18.71 7.41
C THR A 97 8.27 -19.23 7.76
N VAL A 98 9.30 -18.43 7.48
CA VAL A 98 10.69 -18.79 7.81
C VAL A 98 10.93 -18.79 9.32
N LEU A 99 10.47 -17.76 10.03
CA LEU A 99 10.70 -17.60 11.46
C LEU A 99 10.01 -18.67 12.31
N HIS A 100 8.81 -19.10 11.92
CA HIS A 100 8.06 -20.14 12.63
C HIS A 100 8.44 -21.56 12.18
N GLY A 101 9.19 -21.69 11.07
CA GLY A 101 9.51 -23.00 10.47
C GLY A 101 8.27 -23.76 9.99
N ALA A 102 7.16 -23.06 9.78
CA ALA A 102 5.87 -23.62 9.41
C ALA A 102 5.18 -22.68 8.41
N TYR A 103 4.30 -23.24 7.58
CA TYR A 103 3.54 -22.46 6.62
C TYR A 103 2.67 -21.41 7.32
N PHE A 104 2.77 -20.16 6.90
CA PHE A 104 1.91 -19.07 7.36
C PHE A 104 0.90 -18.69 6.26
N PRO A 105 -0.41 -18.53 6.57
CA PRO A 105 -1.41 -18.21 5.56
C PRO A 105 -1.07 -16.94 4.77
N GLY A 106 -1.16 -17.02 3.44
CA GLY A 106 -0.80 -15.92 2.54
C GLY A 106 0.65 -15.97 2.04
N ALA A 107 1.47 -16.93 2.49
CA ALA A 107 2.88 -17.02 2.11
C ALA A 107 3.11 -17.25 0.60
N VAL A 108 2.27 -18.05 -0.06
CA VAL A 108 2.45 -18.34 -1.49
C VAL A 108 2.15 -17.11 -2.32
N THR A 109 1.00 -16.47 -2.10
CA THR A 109 0.60 -15.27 -2.84
C THR A 109 1.37 -14.03 -2.41
N ALA A 110 1.99 -13.99 -1.23
CA ALA A 110 2.92 -12.93 -0.83
C ALA A 110 4.09 -12.76 -1.80
N ILE A 111 4.56 -13.84 -2.46
CA ILE A 111 5.65 -13.78 -3.45
C ILE A 111 5.26 -12.89 -4.65
N PRO A 112 4.20 -13.20 -5.43
CA PRO A 112 3.77 -12.34 -6.52
C PRO A 112 3.31 -10.97 -6.02
N PHE A 113 2.69 -10.86 -4.85
CA PHE A 113 2.26 -9.58 -4.28
C PHE A 113 3.45 -8.63 -4.05
N ALA A 114 4.50 -9.12 -3.38
CA ALA A 114 5.72 -8.36 -3.14
C ALA A 114 6.46 -8.03 -4.44
N ALA A 115 6.51 -8.97 -5.40
CA ALA A 115 7.11 -8.72 -6.71
C ALA A 115 6.37 -7.62 -7.48
N ILE A 116 5.03 -7.66 -7.52
CA ILE A 116 4.20 -6.64 -8.17
C ILE A 116 4.37 -5.30 -7.47
N GLY A 117 4.32 -5.27 -6.13
CA GLY A 117 4.55 -4.08 -5.31
C GLY A 117 5.89 -3.42 -5.61
N LEU A 118 6.97 -4.22 -5.69
CA LEU A 118 8.30 -3.73 -6.02
C LEU A 118 8.38 -3.15 -7.44
N GLN A 119 7.75 -3.80 -8.43
CA GLN A 119 7.73 -3.30 -9.81
C GLN A 119 6.89 -2.03 -9.95
N LEU A 120 5.76 -1.94 -9.23
CA LEU A 120 4.96 -0.73 -9.15
C LEU A 120 5.77 0.40 -8.51
N MET A 121 6.44 0.15 -7.38
CA MET A 121 7.28 1.12 -6.69
C MET A 121 8.40 1.65 -7.59
N ARG A 122 9.15 0.75 -8.25
CA ARG A 122 10.19 1.12 -9.23
C ARG A 122 9.65 2.01 -10.34
N THR A 123 8.46 1.69 -10.85
CA THR A 123 7.81 2.47 -11.90
C THR A 123 7.41 3.86 -11.37
N ILE A 124 6.86 3.95 -10.16
CA ILE A 124 6.48 5.21 -9.51
C ILE A 124 7.71 6.10 -9.30
N VAL A 125 8.80 5.56 -8.75
CA VAL A 125 10.07 6.28 -8.54
C VAL A 125 10.61 6.83 -9.86
N ARG A 126 10.55 6.02 -10.93
CA ARG A 126 10.98 6.46 -12.27
C ARG A 126 10.14 7.65 -12.77
N GLU A 127 8.82 7.62 -12.58
CA GLU A 127 7.94 8.71 -13.01
C GLU A 127 8.11 9.97 -12.13
N PHE A 128 8.38 9.81 -10.83
CA PHE A 128 8.76 10.93 -9.94
C PHE A 128 10.02 11.65 -10.43
N ARG A 129 11.06 10.88 -10.78
CA ARG A 129 12.33 11.43 -11.28
C ARG A 129 12.13 12.20 -12.59
N LYS A 130 11.33 11.67 -13.51
CA LYS A 130 10.97 12.36 -14.76
C LYS A 130 10.23 13.67 -14.49
N ALA A 131 9.23 13.66 -13.62
CA ALA A 131 8.46 14.86 -13.28
C ALA A 131 9.34 15.97 -12.68
N SER A 132 10.36 15.62 -11.89
CA SER A 132 11.31 16.57 -11.35
C SER A 132 12.28 17.12 -12.41
N ALA A 133 12.73 16.28 -13.35
CA ALA A 133 13.64 16.67 -14.43
C ALA A 133 13.00 17.65 -15.44
N THR A 134 11.69 17.55 -15.70
CA THR A 134 10.99 18.49 -16.61
C THR A 134 10.75 19.87 -15.95
N CYS A 135 10.69 19.93 -14.63
CA CYS A 135 10.39 21.17 -13.90
C CYS A 135 11.61 22.09 -13.73
N ALA A 136 12.82 21.52 -13.62
CA ALA A 136 14.05 22.29 -13.43
C ALA A 136 14.41 23.24 -14.60
N PRO A 137 14.38 22.82 -15.88
CA PRO A 137 14.68 23.71 -17.01
C PRO A 137 13.64 24.81 -17.21
N ALA A 138 12.37 24.55 -16.89
CA ALA A 138 11.29 25.52 -17.06
C ALA A 138 11.37 26.68 -16.07
N LEU A 139 11.81 26.41 -14.82
CA LEU A 139 12.07 27.44 -13.82
C LEU A 139 13.31 28.28 -14.19
N GLU A 140 14.34 27.64 -14.73
CA GLU A 140 15.56 28.32 -15.18
C GLU A 140 15.29 29.24 -16.37
N GLN A 141 14.47 28.80 -17.34
CA GLN A 141 14.02 29.65 -18.44
C GLN A 141 13.13 30.81 -17.98
N ALA A 142 12.22 30.58 -17.03
CA ALA A 142 11.38 31.65 -16.47
C ALA A 142 12.21 32.69 -15.70
N TYR A 143 13.27 32.26 -15.00
CA TYR A 143 14.19 33.16 -14.29
C TYR A 143 15.05 33.98 -15.25
N GLN A 144 15.47 33.42 -16.38
CA GLN A 144 16.24 34.15 -17.40
C GLN A 144 15.41 35.17 -18.20
N GLN A 145 14.08 35.12 -18.09
CA GLN A 145 13.16 36.02 -18.80
C GLN A 145 12.53 37.10 -17.89
N ALA A 146 12.85 37.10 -16.59
CA ALA A 146 12.41 38.09 -15.62
C ALA A 146 13.51 39.12 -15.32
#